data_AF-A0A7C3BUL5-F1
#
_entry.id   AF-A0A7C3BUL5-F1
#
_cell.length_a   1.000
_cell.length_b   1.000
_cell.length_c   1.000
_cell.angle_alpha   90.00
_cell.angle_beta   90.00
_cell.angle_gamma   90.00
#
_symmetry.space_group_name_H-M   'P 1'
#
loop_
_entity.id
_entity.type
_entity.pdbx_description
1 polymer ?
#
loop_
_entity_poly.entity_id
_entity_poly.type
_entity_poly.pdbx_seq_one_letter_code
_entity_poly.pdbx_strand_id
1 'polypeptide(L)' 'MPLVTVEMWEGRTVEQKKELAQGITSVMTDKLGIPPEAVTIIIKDVPKHNWAIGGKLSSE' A
#
# COMPACT_ATOMS: atom_id res chain seq x y z
N MET A 1 13.71 -10.85 -3.54
CA MET A 1 12.25 -10.92 -3.76
C MET A 1 11.56 -10.18 -2.61
N PRO A 2 11.40 -8.85 -2.69
CA PRO A 2 10.69 -8.08 -1.67
C PRO A 2 9.16 -8.19 -1.80
N LEU A 3 8.50 -8.20 -0.64
CA LEU A 3 7.05 -8.06 -0.50
C LEU A 3 6.76 -6.74 0.22
N VAL A 4 5.95 -5.88 -0.40
CA VAL A 4 5.44 -4.64 0.20
C VAL A 4 3.97 -4.82 0.50
N THR A 5 3.57 -4.66 1.76
CA THR A 5 2.16 -4.60 2.15
C THR A 5 1.80 -3.16 2.45
N VAL A 6 0.77 -2.64 1.80
CA VAL A 6 0.21 -1.33 2.08
C VAL A 6 -1.16 -1.51 2.70
N GLU A 7 -1.27 -1.17 3.98
CA GLU A 7 -2.56 -1.13 4.67
C GLU A 7 -3.01 0.31 4.78
N MET A 8 -4.19 0.60 4.25
CA MET A 8 -4.75 1.95 4.22
C MET A 8 -6.25 1.90 4.42
N TRP A 9 -6.86 3.02 4.79
CA TRP A 9 -8.32 3.07 4.83
C TRP A 9 -8.94 2.82 3.46
N GLU A 10 -10.11 2.20 3.44
CA GLU A 10 -10.88 2.00 2.21
C GLU A 10 -11.31 3.32 1.53
N GLY A 11 -11.70 3.24 0.26
CA GLY A 11 -12.24 4.39 -0.51
C GLY A 11 -11.33 4.96 -1.59
N ARG A 12 -10.17 4.35 -1.86
CA ARG A 12 -9.27 4.77 -2.96
C ARG A 12 -9.74 4.16 -4.27
N THR A 13 -9.64 4.91 -5.36
CA THR A 13 -10.00 4.41 -6.70
C THR A 13 -8.98 3.41 -7.21
N VAL A 14 -9.34 2.65 -8.25
CA VAL A 14 -8.45 1.69 -8.89
C VAL A 14 -7.25 2.41 -9.52
N GLU A 15 -7.47 3.59 -10.11
CA GLU A 15 -6.45 4.44 -10.71
C GLU A 15 -5.41 4.87 -9.67
N GLN A 16 -5.85 5.32 -8.49
CA GLN A 16 -4.95 5.70 -7.40
C GLN A 16 -4.10 4.51 -6.91
N LYS A 17 -4.70 3.32 -6.81
CA LYS A 17 -3.97 2.10 -6.43
C LYS A 17 -2.94 1.69 -7.50
N LYS A 18 -3.26 1.89 -8.78
CA LYS A 18 -2.35 1.65 -9.90
C LYS A 18 -1.14 2.60 -9.84
N GLU A 19 -1.38 3.89 -9.64
CA GLU A 19 -0.31 4.88 -9.49
C GLU A 19 0.58 4.57 -8.29
N LEU A 20 -0.01 4.18 -7.15
CA LEU A 20 0.74 3.77 -5.96
C LEU A 20 1.64 2.56 -6.24
N ALA A 21 1.11 1.52 -6.88
CA ALA A 21 1.88 0.32 -7.20
C ALA A 21 3.07 0.64 -8.13
N GLN A 22 2.85 1.50 -9.12
CA GLN A 22 3.92 1.98 -10.01
C GLN A 22 4.98 2.77 -9.24
N GLY A 23 4.57 3.72 -8.39
CA GLY A 23 5.48 4.53 -7.60
C GLY A 23 6.35 3.71 -6.65
N ILE A 24 5.76 2.76 -5.91
CA ILE A 24 6.49 1.86 -5.02
C ILE A 24 7.51 1.04 -5.83
N THR A 25 7.08 0.43 -6.94
CA THR A 25 7.96 -0.39 -7.78
C THR A 25 9.13 0.41 -8.35
N SER A 26 8.90 1.63 -8.81
CA SER A 26 9.95 2.53 -9.31
C SER A 26 10.97 2.84 -8.22
N VAL A 27 10.54 3.19 -6.99
CA VAL A 27 11.49 3.45 -5.89
C VAL A 27 12.34 2.22 -5.57
N MET A 28 11.73 1.03 -5.52
CA MET A 28 12.45 -0.21 -5.26
C MET A 28 13.48 -0.52 -6.36
N THR A 29 13.13 -0.24 -7.61
CA THR A 29 14.03 -0.43 -8.75
C THR A 29 15.16 0.61 -8.74
N ASP A 30 14.81 1.89 -8.63
CA ASP A 30 15.74 3.01 -8.82
C ASP A 30 16.70 3.19 -7.64
N LYS A 31 16.26 2.90 -6.41
CA LYS A 31 17.05 3.13 -5.19
C LYS A 31 17.73 1.88 -4.67
N LEU A 32 17.14 0.71 -4.89
CA LEU A 32 17.64 -0.55 -4.34
C LEU A 32 18.14 -1.52 -5.44
N GLY A 33 18.00 -1.16 -6.73
CA GLY A 33 18.45 -1.99 -7.84
C GLY A 33 17.67 -3.30 -7.97
N ILE A 34 16.44 -3.35 -7.42
CA ILE A 34 15.62 -4.55 -7.44
C ILE A 34 14.89 -4.61 -8.78
N PRO A 35 14.98 -5.71 -9.55
CA PRO A 35 14.25 -5.81 -10.80
C PRO A 35 12.73 -5.76 -10.55
N PRO A 36 11.96 -5.06 -11.41
CA PRO A 36 10.53 -4.80 -11.16
C PRO A 36 9.71 -6.08 -11.03
N GLU A 37 10.05 -7.14 -11.76
CA GLU A 37 9.39 -8.45 -11.68
C GLU A 37 9.57 -9.15 -10.33
N ALA A 38 10.56 -8.74 -9.52
CA ALA A 38 10.79 -9.28 -8.19
C ALA A 38 10.01 -8.53 -7.10
N VAL A 39 9.38 -7.39 -7.42
CA VAL A 39 8.64 -6.55 -6.47
C VAL A 39 7.18 -7.00 -6.42
N THR A 40 6.76 -7.55 -5.28
CA THR A 40 5.36 -7.92 -5.05
C THR A 40 4.70 -6.89 -4.11
N ILE A 41 3.51 -6.41 -4.47
CA ILE A 41 2.76 -5.41 -3.68
C ILE A 41 1.37 -5.96 -3.37
N ILE A 42 1.00 -5.93 -2.10
CA ILE A 42 -0.35 -6.26 -1.61
C ILE A 42 -0.95 -4.98 -1.02
N ILE A 43 -2.08 -4.54 -1.56
CA ILE A 43 -2.83 -3.40 -1.02
C ILE A 43 -4.03 -3.95 -0.25
N LYS A 44 -4.12 -3.61 1.03
CA LYS A 44 -5.25 -3.94 1.89
C LYS A 44 -6.03 -2.67 2.22
N ASP A 45 -7.27 -2.63 1.76
CA ASP A 45 -8.23 -1.62 2.19
C ASP A 45 -8.84 -2.05 3.52
N VAL A 46 -8.67 -1.22 4.54
CA VAL A 46 -9.16 -1.48 5.88
C VAL A 46 -10.30 -0.51 6.17
N PRO A 47 -11.53 -0.99 6.43
CA PRO A 47 -12.61 -0.13 6.87
C PRO A 47 -12.25 0.64 8.14
N LYS A 48 -12.75 1.87 8.28
CA LYS A 48 -12.41 2.73 9.44
C LYS A 48 -12.78 2.14 10.79
N HIS A 49 -13.83 1.31 10.85
CA HIS A 49 -14.25 0.61 12.06
C HIS A 49 -13.32 -0.55 12.44
N ASN A 50 -12.42 -0.96 11.54
CA ASN A 50 -11.38 -1.96 11.78
C ASN A 50 -10.00 -1.33 12.04
N TRP A 51 -9.93 0.00 12.17
CA TRP A 51 -8.67 0.74 12.39
C TRP A 51 -8.77 1.58 13.66
N ALA A 52 -7.82 1.45 14.58
CA ALA A 52 -7.79 2.22 15.82
C ALA A 52 -6.46 2.97 15.98
N ILE A 53 -6.51 4.20 16.48
CA ILE A 53 -5.33 5.01 16.82
C ILE A 53 -5.54 5.58 18.23
N GLY A 54 -4.59 5.35 19.13
CA GLY A 54 -4.69 5.85 20.51
C GLY A 54 -5.90 5.32 21.29
N GLY A 55 -6.34 4.10 20.99
CA GLY A 55 -7.48 3.46 21.65
C GLY A 55 -8.87 3.89 21.14
N LYS A 56 -8.94 4.71 20.09
CA LYS A 56 -10.21 5.11 19.45
C LYS A 56 -10.31 4.54 18.04
N LEU A 57 -11.49 4.02 17.69
CA LEU A 57 -11.76 3.61 16.32
C LEU A 57 -11.73 4.83 15.41
N SER A 58 -11.17 4.69 14.21
CA SER A 58 -11.10 5.78 13.23
C SER A 58 -12.45 6.07 12.57
N SER A 59 -13.47 5.28 12.89
CA SER A 59 -14.86 5.53 12.56
C SER A 59 -15.56 6.49 13.53
N GLU A 60 -14.96 6.78 14.69
CA GLU A 60 -15.54 7.58 15.78
C GLU A 60 -14.81 8.90 16.01
#